data_AF-A0A956HP71-F1
#
_entry.id   AF-A0A956HP71-F1
#
_cell.length_a   1.000
_cell.length_b   1.000
_cell.length_c   1.000
_cell.angle_alpha   90.00
_cell.angle_beta   90.00
_cell.angle_gamma   90.00
#
_symmetry.space_group_name_H-M   'P 1'
#
loop_
_entity.id
_entity.type
_entity.pdbx_description
1 polymer ?
#
loop_
_entity_poly.entity_id
_entity_poly.type
_entity_poly.pdbx_seq_one_letter_code
_entity_poly.pdbx_strand_id
1 'polypeptide(L)'
;MITRTLLRALCCPALLLVGLGSCVVEVEVPEEVEPTTIEVNETRTVTLRFARLDVEDFPLSIALADLEKMPEETLRNTWLLDLDARPLINNALNILVSTPDEELVNLGQAEFNMVKLLHLTSHSASTALAGTSMEPLIDLGETVDIKTSTILADLLQVEPNERLISPALMTDVVLNDLLATHPNTQWRPGPVDDDHPDGRYPVPVGYLPVTLYDVIDGFADLPIRFGPHAASGHPGFVSSTSGIQATTSEFGMTVKANINAMPYESVDLTLGSTHYLNSLGSQINVAFDFSDPDWMVVDGLVDELVIAEMTMKITESDEFWAGGTSRDPEPLGDSPVWSEVPAWEFEHIIMNVAVERAKSITAHETSYAPPVGSLDPDVPPDTFEAVRVSIDEGAWIEIEVNEDAINTAPPTKPLDELIPPAKYFWDLLIEIAQVRLHDGLGEGKADVELTLRDIPTGISTEALIDTMKQNVMTDASSLVDFAALLNDTSVGDPDFYYYRPRLENPEELQGDYLYFVTPMDIRNDDAGAKTREYSSYEQPGFYADAELTSKVSTRQLIDDDDSHEKVKIEEGDVLYVKDDEGRRFKIEVGPKPERNEIALDVTRLD
;
A
#
# COMPACT_ATOMS: atom_id res chain seq x y z
N MET A 1 14.29 4.36 49.06
CA MET A 1 15.77 4.36 48.93
C MET A 1 16.11 3.78 47.58
N ILE A 2 16.37 4.62 46.58
CA ILE A 2 17.44 4.55 45.59
C ILE A 2 17.36 5.86 44.80
N THR A 3 18.54 6.37 44.55
CA THR A 3 18.91 7.76 44.39
C THR A 3 18.96 8.18 42.92
N ARG A 4 18.55 9.41 42.64
CA ARG A 4 18.91 10.21 41.46
C ARG A 4 20.42 10.28 41.29
N THR A 5 20.92 10.07 40.07
CA THR A 5 22.13 10.68 39.43
C THR A 5 22.25 10.06 38.02
N LEU A 6 22.66 10.69 36.92
CA LEU A 6 23.66 11.75 36.73
C LEU A 6 23.49 12.30 35.29
N LEU A 7 23.25 13.61 35.15
CA LEU A 7 23.42 14.36 33.91
C LEU A 7 24.94 14.46 33.62
N ARG A 8 25.37 14.09 32.40
CA ARG A 8 26.75 14.25 31.94
C ARG A 8 26.94 15.61 31.28
N ALA A 9 28.00 16.27 31.72
CA ALA A 9 28.49 17.56 31.30
C ALA A 9 28.98 17.61 29.84
N LEU A 10 28.75 18.75 29.18
CA LEU A 10 29.65 19.26 28.15
C LEU A 10 30.27 20.57 28.64
N CYS A 11 31.61 20.57 28.70
CA CYS A 11 32.45 21.71 28.98
C CYS A 11 32.48 22.71 27.81
N CYS A 12 32.39 24.01 28.10
CA CYS A 12 33.26 25.00 27.46
C CYS A 12 33.58 26.16 28.41
N PRO A 13 34.80 26.74 28.34
CA PRO A 13 35.42 27.41 29.48
C PRO A 13 35.41 28.94 29.43
N ALA A 14 35.48 29.52 30.62
CA ALA A 14 36.20 30.75 30.96
C ALA A 14 35.76 32.09 30.33
N LEU A 15 34.93 32.83 31.10
CA LEU A 15 35.18 34.25 31.32
C LEU A 15 35.16 34.53 32.84
N LEU A 16 36.32 34.94 33.36
CA LEU A 16 36.53 35.30 34.76
C LEU A 16 36.61 36.83 34.89
N LEU A 17 35.83 37.34 35.85
CA LEU A 17 35.93 38.63 36.56
C LEU A 17 35.62 39.91 35.78
N VAL A 18 34.64 40.70 36.25
CA VAL A 18 34.79 41.65 37.37
C VAL A 18 33.43 41.83 38.06
N GLY A 19 33.43 41.79 39.39
CA GLY A 19 32.23 41.90 40.21
C GLY A 19 31.66 43.32 40.30
N LEU A 20 30.33 43.38 40.28
CA LEU A 20 29.53 44.29 41.09
C LEU A 20 28.41 43.46 41.71
N GLY A 21 28.33 43.48 43.04
CA GLY A 21 27.32 42.75 43.80
C GLY A 21 25.95 43.40 43.66
N SER A 22 25.17 42.98 42.67
CA SER A 22 23.73 42.95 42.81
C SER A 22 23.35 41.57 43.33
N CYS A 23 22.74 41.51 44.51
CA CYS A 23 22.00 40.33 44.94
C CYS A 23 20.98 40.00 43.84
N VAL A 24 21.26 38.99 43.01
CA VAL A 24 20.20 38.31 42.29
C VAL A 24 19.45 37.58 43.38
N VAL A 25 18.28 38.10 43.77
CA VAL A 25 17.33 37.34 44.57
C VAL A 25 17.06 36.09 43.74
N GLU A 26 17.43 34.94 44.28
CA GLU A 26 17.06 33.65 43.73
C GLU A 26 15.54 33.67 43.62
N VAL A 27 15.04 33.73 42.38
CA VAL A 27 13.61 33.61 42.10
C VAL A 27 13.29 32.15 42.37
N GLU A 28 12.85 31.86 43.59
CA GLU A 28 12.14 30.62 43.85
C GLU A 28 10.89 30.66 42.97
N VAL A 29 10.91 29.88 41.89
CA VAL A 29 9.70 29.55 41.15
C VAL A 29 8.84 28.78 42.17
N PRO A 30 7.68 29.31 42.58
CA PRO A 30 6.81 28.62 43.51
C PRO A 30 6.53 27.22 42.96
N GLU A 31 6.60 26.21 43.82
CA GLU A 31 6.20 24.85 43.45
C GLU A 31 4.73 24.92 43.01
N GLU A 32 4.48 24.68 41.73
CA GLU A 32 3.15 24.74 41.14
C GLU A 32 2.32 23.64 41.79
N VAL A 33 1.32 24.04 42.58
CA VAL A 33 0.41 23.09 43.24
C VAL A 33 -0.52 22.57 42.16
N GLU A 34 -0.38 21.29 41.81
CA GLU A 34 -1.29 20.58 40.93
C GLU A 34 -2.75 20.87 41.36
N PRO A 35 -3.58 21.45 40.47
CA PRO A 35 -4.95 21.80 40.82
C PRO A 35 -5.73 20.52 41.13
N THR A 36 -6.49 20.54 42.23
CA THR A 36 -7.37 19.42 42.59
C THR A 36 -8.72 19.56 41.90
N THR A 37 -9.47 18.47 41.72
CA THR A 37 -10.85 18.53 41.21
C THR A 37 -11.69 19.55 41.98
N ILE A 38 -12.54 20.30 41.28
CA ILE A 38 -13.53 21.20 41.90
C ILE A 38 -14.58 20.36 42.64
N GLU A 39 -14.81 20.69 43.91
CA GLU A 39 -15.88 20.09 44.72
C GLU A 39 -17.27 20.66 44.37
N VAL A 40 -18.33 19.93 44.68
CA VAL A 40 -19.70 20.37 44.36
C VAL A 40 -20.04 21.68 45.10
N ASN A 41 -20.47 22.70 44.36
CA ASN A 41 -20.65 24.11 44.75
C ASN A 41 -19.37 24.90 45.06
N GLU A 42 -18.18 24.34 44.86
CA GLU A 42 -16.94 25.12 44.84
C GLU A 42 -16.89 25.96 43.57
N THR A 43 -16.45 27.21 43.71
CA THR A 43 -16.26 28.14 42.59
C THR A 43 -14.79 28.51 42.48
N ARG A 44 -14.24 28.43 41.27
CA ARG A 44 -12.89 28.91 40.97
C ARG A 44 -12.95 29.96 39.89
N THR A 45 -12.21 31.04 40.09
CA THR A 45 -12.05 32.09 39.10
C THR A 45 -10.84 31.76 38.24
N VAL A 46 -11.04 31.66 36.93
CA VAL A 46 -9.97 31.56 35.93
C VAL A 46 -9.93 32.83 35.10
N THR A 47 -8.73 33.25 34.69
CA THR A 47 -8.54 34.36 33.75
C THR A 47 -7.91 33.80 32.49
N LEU A 48 -8.55 34.02 31.35
CA LEU A 48 -8.09 33.56 30.05
C LEU A 48 -7.68 34.74 29.19
N ARG A 49 -6.54 34.62 28.54
CA ARG A 49 -5.98 35.60 27.61
C ARG A 49 -6.04 35.09 26.18
N PHE A 50 -6.48 35.98 25.30
CA PHE A 50 -6.38 35.76 23.87
C PHE A 50 -5.03 36.27 23.34
N ALA A 51 -4.20 35.34 22.85
CA ALA A 51 -3.01 35.61 22.10
C ALA A 51 -3.09 34.91 20.74
N ARG A 52 -2.76 35.63 19.66
CA ARG A 52 -2.77 35.12 18.29
C ARG A 52 -1.58 35.67 17.53
N LEU A 53 -0.86 34.78 16.87
CA LEU A 53 0.23 35.08 15.96
C LEU A 53 0.04 34.22 14.72
N ASP A 54 -0.72 34.74 13.75
CA ASP A 54 -0.85 34.09 12.45
C ASP A 54 0.48 34.21 11.70
N VAL A 55 1.00 33.07 11.25
CA VAL A 55 2.20 33.00 10.42
C VAL A 55 1.80 32.43 9.06
N GLU A 56 2.18 33.11 8.00
CA GLU A 56 2.00 32.64 6.62
C GLU A 56 3.27 31.94 6.14
N ASP A 57 3.11 30.91 5.31
CA ASP A 57 4.20 30.12 4.72
C ASP A 57 5.21 29.59 5.75
N PHE A 58 4.75 29.23 6.96
CA PHE A 58 5.64 28.73 8.00
C PHE A 58 6.21 27.37 7.58
N PRO A 59 7.55 27.23 7.42
CA PRO A 59 8.13 25.97 6.99
C PRO A 59 8.16 24.99 8.15
N LEU A 60 7.34 23.95 8.07
CA LEU A 60 7.37 22.79 8.95
C LEU A 60 8.26 21.73 8.30
N SER A 61 9.50 21.62 8.77
CA SER A 61 10.43 20.59 8.32
C SER A 61 10.38 19.38 9.25
N ILE A 62 10.18 18.21 8.66
CA ILE A 62 10.15 16.92 9.32
C ILE A 62 11.34 16.12 8.82
N ALA A 63 12.30 15.85 9.71
CA ALA A 63 13.40 14.96 9.39
C ALA A 63 12.96 13.50 9.52
N LEU A 64 13.70 12.57 8.91
CA LEU A 64 13.48 11.12 9.08
C LEU A 64 13.37 10.72 10.56
N ALA A 65 14.24 11.26 11.41
CA ALA A 65 14.24 10.96 12.85
C ALA A 65 13.00 11.46 13.61
N ASP A 66 12.23 12.39 13.04
CA ASP A 66 10.97 12.86 13.60
C ASP A 66 9.79 12.03 13.10
N LEU A 67 9.83 11.62 11.82
CA LEU A 67 8.91 10.64 11.25
C LEU A 67 8.98 9.28 11.96
N GLU A 68 10.19 8.82 12.31
CA GLU A 68 10.39 7.57 13.08
C GLU A 68 9.78 7.60 14.49
N LYS A 69 9.49 8.79 15.03
CA LYS A 69 8.83 8.93 16.35
C LYS A 69 7.31 8.97 16.22
N MET A 70 6.78 9.06 15.01
CA MET A 70 5.34 9.14 14.83
C MET A 70 4.66 7.81 15.15
N PRO A 71 3.40 7.83 15.61
CA PRO A 71 2.63 6.62 15.79
C PRO A 71 2.59 5.79 14.51
N GLU A 72 2.90 4.51 14.62
CA GLU A 72 2.93 3.58 13.49
C GLU A 72 1.60 3.56 12.73
N GLU A 73 0.48 3.63 13.46
CA GLU A 73 -0.86 3.68 12.87
C GLU A 73 -1.04 4.89 11.94
N THR A 74 -0.59 6.08 12.34
CA THR A 74 -0.59 7.29 11.50
C THR A 74 0.24 7.08 10.24
N LEU A 75 1.44 6.51 10.37
CA LEU A 75 2.33 6.26 9.23
C LEU A 75 1.74 5.26 8.22
N ARG A 76 1.05 4.22 8.72
CA ARG A 76 0.42 3.19 7.88
C ARG A 76 -0.90 3.66 7.25
N ASN A 77 -1.62 4.55 7.91
CA ASN A 77 -2.85 5.14 7.37
C ASN A 77 -2.58 6.29 6.39
N THR A 78 -1.37 6.86 6.41
CA THR A 78 -0.95 7.87 5.43
C THR A 78 -0.57 7.21 4.11
N TRP A 79 -1.52 7.12 3.19
CA TRP A 79 -1.28 6.67 1.81
C TRP A 79 -0.44 7.67 1.04
N LEU A 80 0.55 7.19 0.29
CA LEU A 80 1.43 8.02 -0.54
C LEU A 80 1.16 7.86 -2.02
N LEU A 81 1.09 6.63 -2.53
CA LEU A 81 0.75 6.34 -3.93
C LEU A 81 0.41 4.87 -4.13
N ASP A 82 -0.18 4.58 -5.29
CA ASP A 82 -0.27 3.23 -5.81
C ASP A 82 0.89 3.05 -6.81
N LEU A 83 1.86 2.19 -6.47
CA LEU A 83 3.05 1.93 -7.29
C LEU A 83 2.72 0.91 -8.38
N ASP A 84 2.90 1.27 -9.64
CA ASP A 84 2.78 0.32 -10.75
C ASP A 84 3.83 -0.79 -10.61
N ALA A 85 3.38 -2.03 -10.39
CA ALA A 85 4.27 -3.17 -10.21
C ALA A 85 4.73 -3.79 -11.54
N ARG A 86 4.16 -3.37 -12.67
CA ARG A 86 4.52 -3.93 -13.98
C ARG A 86 5.99 -3.78 -14.33
N PRO A 87 6.63 -2.60 -14.18
CA PRO A 87 8.06 -2.48 -14.43
C PRO A 87 8.87 -3.37 -13.50
N LEU A 88 8.50 -3.46 -12.22
CA LEU A 88 9.17 -4.29 -11.23
C LEU A 88 9.17 -5.77 -11.63
N ILE A 89 7.99 -6.33 -11.92
CA ILE A 89 7.83 -7.75 -12.30
C ILE A 89 8.51 -8.04 -13.65
N ASN A 90 8.34 -7.15 -14.64
CA ASN A 90 9.00 -7.34 -15.94
C ASN A 90 10.52 -7.25 -15.83
N ASN A 91 11.07 -6.33 -15.04
CA ASN A 91 12.51 -6.23 -14.81
C ASN A 91 13.03 -7.47 -14.08
N ALA A 92 12.31 -7.94 -13.05
CA ALA A 92 12.63 -9.16 -12.32
C ALA A 92 12.73 -10.39 -13.24
N LEU A 93 11.73 -10.59 -14.10
CA LEU A 93 11.72 -11.70 -15.07
C LEU A 93 12.83 -11.54 -16.12
N ASN A 94 13.12 -10.33 -16.59
CA ASN A 94 14.21 -10.10 -17.54
C ASN A 94 15.59 -10.34 -16.93
N ILE A 95 15.81 -9.97 -15.66
CA ILE A 95 17.03 -10.29 -14.92
C ILE A 95 17.17 -11.81 -14.83
N LEU A 96 16.12 -12.50 -14.37
CA LEU A 96 16.12 -13.95 -14.23
C LEU A 96 16.49 -14.66 -15.54
N VAL A 97 15.85 -14.25 -16.63
CA VAL A 97 16.02 -14.84 -17.96
C VAL A 97 17.36 -14.47 -18.61
N SER A 98 18.04 -13.45 -18.10
CA SER A 98 19.38 -13.04 -18.55
C SER A 98 20.49 -13.55 -17.63
N THR A 99 20.15 -14.31 -16.57
CA THR A 99 21.10 -14.88 -15.62
C THR A 99 22.11 -15.80 -16.36
N PRO A 100 23.42 -15.57 -16.22
CA PRO A 100 24.43 -16.41 -16.86
C PRO A 100 24.41 -17.85 -16.36
N ASP A 101 24.74 -18.81 -17.23
CA ASP A 101 24.79 -20.25 -16.89
C ASP A 101 25.66 -20.56 -15.66
N GLU A 102 26.74 -19.79 -15.46
CA GLU A 102 27.66 -19.91 -14.31
C GLU A 102 27.00 -19.54 -12.97
N GLU A 103 25.94 -18.73 -12.99
CA GLU A 103 25.19 -18.31 -11.81
C GLU A 103 24.00 -19.24 -11.55
N LEU A 104 23.42 -19.85 -12.61
CA LEU A 104 22.31 -20.80 -12.51
C LEU A 104 22.63 -22.03 -11.65
N VAL A 105 23.91 -22.43 -11.57
CA VAL A 105 24.33 -23.57 -10.73
C VAL A 105 24.14 -23.33 -9.23
N ASN A 106 23.93 -22.09 -8.81
CA ASN A 106 23.70 -21.72 -7.41
C ASN A 106 22.21 -21.70 -7.05
N LEU A 107 21.32 -21.86 -8.05
CA LEU A 107 19.88 -21.91 -7.82
C LEU A 107 19.47 -23.26 -7.23
N GLY A 108 18.36 -23.24 -6.48
CA GLY A 108 17.65 -24.47 -6.17
C GLY A 108 17.10 -25.11 -7.44
N GLN A 109 16.74 -26.40 -7.33
CA GLN A 109 16.31 -27.17 -8.49
C GLN A 109 15.00 -26.63 -9.10
N ALA A 110 14.08 -26.13 -8.26
CA ALA A 110 12.81 -25.56 -8.70
C ALA A 110 13.03 -24.25 -9.47
N GLU A 111 13.86 -23.36 -8.94
CA GLU A 111 14.23 -22.08 -9.58
C GLU A 111 14.98 -22.33 -10.89
N PHE A 112 15.89 -23.30 -10.92
CA PHE A 112 16.60 -23.69 -12.13
C PHE A 112 15.63 -24.23 -13.20
N ASN A 113 14.64 -25.03 -12.80
CA ASN A 113 13.62 -25.53 -13.70
C ASN A 113 12.69 -24.41 -14.21
N MET A 114 12.34 -23.43 -13.37
CA MET A 114 11.63 -22.22 -13.79
C MET A 114 12.42 -21.42 -14.83
N VAL A 115 13.74 -21.24 -14.64
CA VAL A 115 14.58 -20.58 -15.65
C VAL A 115 14.54 -21.32 -16.99
N LYS A 116 14.60 -22.66 -16.98
CA LYS A 116 14.48 -23.46 -18.20
C LYS A 116 13.10 -23.31 -18.86
N LEU A 117 12.04 -23.23 -18.06
CA LEU A 117 10.68 -23.01 -18.55
C LEU A 117 10.54 -21.63 -19.21
N LEU A 118 11.13 -20.59 -18.65
CA LEU A 118 11.16 -19.26 -19.29
C LEU A 118 12.03 -19.23 -20.56
N HIS A 119 12.86 -20.25 -20.76
CA HIS A 119 13.62 -20.51 -21.98
C HIS A 119 12.98 -21.57 -22.88
N LEU A 120 11.70 -21.91 -22.65
CA LEU A 120 10.99 -22.89 -23.45
C LEU A 120 10.94 -22.45 -24.92
N THR A 121 11.39 -23.32 -25.83
CA THR A 121 11.36 -23.14 -27.29
C THR A 121 10.69 -24.34 -27.93
N SER A 122 10.28 -24.25 -29.20
CA SER A 122 9.71 -25.41 -29.92
C SER A 122 10.72 -26.55 -30.18
N HIS A 123 12.01 -26.34 -29.88
CA HIS A 123 13.01 -27.40 -29.94
C HIS A 123 12.69 -28.54 -28.97
N SER A 124 12.72 -29.80 -29.42
CA SER A 124 12.28 -30.95 -28.63
C SER A 124 13.11 -31.21 -27.37
N ALA A 125 14.37 -30.77 -27.34
CA ALA A 125 15.19 -30.79 -26.13
C ALA A 125 14.71 -29.80 -25.06
N SER A 126 13.88 -28.82 -25.44
CA SER A 126 13.29 -27.77 -24.60
C SER A 126 11.83 -28.08 -24.23
N THR A 127 11.00 -28.67 -25.10
CA THR A 127 9.57 -28.95 -24.84
C THR A 127 9.21 -30.28 -24.18
N ALA A 128 10.18 -31.16 -23.85
CA ALA A 128 9.99 -32.49 -23.22
C ALA A 128 8.55 -33.03 -23.20
N LEU A 129 8.18 -33.74 -24.27
CA LEU A 129 6.83 -34.31 -24.41
C LEU A 129 6.64 -35.62 -23.64
N ALA A 130 7.72 -36.26 -23.18
CA ALA A 130 7.64 -37.48 -22.40
C ALA A 130 6.91 -37.22 -21.08
N GLY A 131 5.92 -38.05 -20.73
CA GLY A 131 5.06 -37.82 -19.57
C GLY A 131 3.89 -36.87 -19.81
N THR A 132 3.71 -36.36 -21.04
CA THR A 132 2.56 -35.54 -21.44
C THR A 132 1.62 -36.33 -22.36
N SER A 133 0.41 -35.82 -22.58
CA SER A 133 -0.52 -36.36 -23.59
C SER A 133 0.03 -36.31 -25.03
N MET A 134 1.07 -35.50 -25.28
CA MET A 134 1.75 -35.40 -26.57
C MET A 134 2.98 -36.30 -26.69
N GLU A 135 3.26 -37.16 -25.71
CA GLU A 135 4.31 -38.18 -25.82
C GLU A 135 4.20 -39.01 -27.12
N PRO A 136 3.01 -39.40 -27.62
CA PRO A 136 2.87 -40.11 -28.89
C PRO A 136 3.47 -39.37 -30.11
N LEU A 137 3.59 -38.04 -30.05
CA LEU A 137 4.20 -37.25 -31.12
C LEU A 137 5.71 -37.52 -31.29
N ILE A 138 6.38 -38.01 -30.24
CA ILE A 138 7.78 -38.47 -30.32
C ILE A 138 7.85 -39.72 -31.21
N ASP A 139 7.05 -40.74 -30.88
CA ASP A 139 7.00 -42.01 -31.61
C ASP A 139 6.51 -41.80 -33.06
N LEU A 140 5.53 -40.91 -33.25
CA LEU A 140 5.03 -40.53 -34.57
C LEU A 140 6.14 -39.90 -35.41
N GLY A 141 6.86 -38.91 -34.87
CA GLY A 141 7.95 -38.24 -35.57
C GLY A 141 9.04 -39.20 -36.05
N GLU A 142 9.41 -40.18 -35.23
CA GLU A 142 10.35 -41.25 -35.62
C GLU A 142 9.77 -42.15 -36.72
N THR A 143 8.48 -42.46 -36.66
CA THR A 143 7.79 -43.36 -37.60
C THR A 143 7.65 -42.75 -38.99
N VAL A 144 7.41 -41.44 -39.09
CA VAL A 144 7.23 -40.74 -40.37
C VAL A 144 8.45 -39.93 -40.83
N ASP A 145 9.58 -40.05 -40.13
CA ASP A 145 10.85 -39.34 -40.36
C ASP A 145 10.68 -37.80 -40.41
N ILE A 146 9.86 -37.27 -39.50
CA ILE A 146 9.61 -35.85 -39.32
C ILE A 146 10.02 -35.43 -37.92
N LYS A 147 10.84 -34.39 -37.80
CA LYS A 147 11.27 -33.90 -36.50
C LYS A 147 10.09 -33.29 -35.75
N THR A 148 9.82 -33.78 -34.53
CA THR A 148 8.80 -33.22 -33.64
C THR A 148 8.96 -31.72 -33.42
N SER A 149 10.19 -31.20 -33.38
CA SER A 149 10.44 -29.76 -33.26
C SER A 149 9.98 -28.94 -34.46
N THR A 150 9.99 -29.51 -35.67
CA THR A 150 9.41 -28.87 -36.86
C THR A 150 7.90 -28.77 -36.72
N ILE A 151 7.25 -29.86 -36.29
CA ILE A 151 5.80 -29.90 -36.07
C ILE A 151 5.38 -28.85 -35.04
N LEU A 152 6.07 -28.79 -33.90
CA LEU A 152 5.78 -27.82 -32.84
C LEU A 152 6.09 -26.38 -33.27
N ALA A 153 7.17 -26.13 -34.01
CA ALA A 153 7.51 -24.79 -34.46
C ALA A 153 6.45 -24.21 -35.41
N ASP A 154 6.03 -25.02 -36.38
CA ASP A 154 5.00 -24.64 -37.34
C ASP A 154 3.64 -24.45 -36.63
N LEU A 155 3.23 -25.39 -35.77
CA LEU A 155 2.00 -25.31 -34.97
C LEU A 155 1.92 -24.03 -34.13
N LEU A 156 3.05 -23.60 -33.56
CA LEU A 156 3.11 -22.45 -32.67
C LEU A 156 3.44 -21.14 -33.40
N GLN A 157 3.67 -21.22 -34.72
CA GLN A 157 4.11 -20.11 -35.58
C GLN A 157 5.31 -19.37 -34.99
N VAL A 158 6.31 -20.13 -34.56
CA VAL A 158 7.57 -19.62 -33.99
C VAL A 158 8.77 -20.15 -34.72
N GLU A 159 9.86 -19.39 -34.69
CA GLU A 159 11.16 -19.95 -35.06
C GLU A 159 11.61 -21.03 -34.06
N PRO A 160 12.38 -22.05 -34.47
CA PRO A 160 12.77 -23.17 -33.59
C PRO A 160 13.46 -22.80 -32.26
N ASN A 161 14.11 -21.62 -32.22
CA ASN A 161 14.82 -21.11 -31.04
C ASN A 161 14.11 -19.90 -30.39
N GLU A 162 12.94 -19.52 -30.89
CA GLU A 162 12.14 -18.45 -30.30
C GLU A 162 11.47 -18.96 -29.02
N ARG A 163 11.43 -18.10 -28.00
CA ARG A 163 10.82 -18.43 -26.72
C ARG A 163 9.30 -18.46 -26.85
N LEU A 164 8.68 -19.51 -26.33
CA LEU A 164 7.22 -19.68 -26.34
C LEU A 164 6.53 -18.72 -25.36
N ILE A 165 7.20 -18.43 -24.24
CA ILE A 165 6.71 -17.54 -23.18
C ILE A 165 7.69 -16.38 -23.06
N SER A 166 7.19 -15.15 -23.16
CA SER A 166 8.00 -13.94 -22.99
C SER A 166 7.85 -13.35 -21.58
N PRO A 167 8.87 -12.66 -21.05
CA PRO A 167 8.76 -11.94 -19.78
C PRO A 167 7.59 -10.96 -19.73
N ALA A 168 7.31 -10.26 -20.84
CA ALA A 168 6.19 -9.32 -20.92
C ALA A 168 4.83 -10.03 -20.76
N LEU A 169 4.66 -11.18 -21.42
CA LEU A 169 3.42 -11.93 -21.35
C LEU A 169 3.22 -12.56 -19.95
N MET A 170 4.28 -13.09 -19.36
CA MET A 170 4.27 -13.60 -17.98
C MET A 170 3.97 -12.49 -16.96
N THR A 171 4.51 -11.27 -17.17
CA THR A 171 4.28 -10.12 -16.29
C THR A 171 2.79 -9.85 -16.14
N ASP A 172 2.08 -9.74 -17.26
CA ASP A 172 0.66 -9.36 -17.26
C ASP A 172 -0.20 -10.36 -16.51
N VAL A 173 0.09 -11.65 -16.69
CA VAL A 173 -0.63 -12.72 -16.01
C VAL A 173 -0.27 -12.76 -14.53
N VAL A 174 1.00 -12.65 -14.16
CA VAL A 174 1.42 -12.58 -12.74
C VAL A 174 0.77 -11.40 -12.02
N LEU A 175 0.65 -10.24 -12.67
CA LEU A 175 -0.03 -9.08 -12.08
C LEU A 175 -1.52 -9.37 -11.80
N ASN A 176 -2.21 -10.07 -12.69
CA ASN A 176 -3.63 -10.35 -12.57
C ASN A 176 -3.92 -11.51 -11.61
N ASP A 177 -3.13 -12.57 -11.70
CA ASP A 177 -3.46 -13.86 -11.11
C ASP A 177 -2.79 -14.08 -9.76
N LEU A 178 -1.64 -13.43 -9.51
CA LEU A 178 -0.90 -13.49 -8.25
C LEU A 178 -0.98 -12.18 -7.47
N LEU A 179 -0.69 -11.04 -8.11
CA LEU A 179 -0.64 -9.78 -7.39
C LEU A 179 -2.04 -9.29 -7.05
N ALA A 180 -2.98 -9.22 -8.00
CA ALA A 180 -4.32 -8.68 -7.78
C ALA A 180 -5.23 -9.56 -6.90
N THR A 181 -4.89 -10.83 -6.72
CA THR A 181 -5.59 -11.76 -5.81
C THR A 181 -5.16 -11.61 -4.36
N HIS A 182 -4.05 -10.92 -4.10
CA HIS A 182 -3.56 -10.72 -2.75
C HIS A 182 -4.43 -9.69 -1.99
N PRO A 183 -4.96 -9.97 -0.79
CA PRO A 183 -5.87 -9.04 -0.11
C PRO A 183 -5.29 -7.64 0.15
N ASN A 184 -3.99 -7.55 0.46
CA ASN A 184 -3.29 -6.28 0.69
C ASN A 184 -2.97 -5.47 -0.57
N THR A 185 -3.31 -5.95 -1.77
CA THR A 185 -3.21 -5.20 -3.04
C THR A 185 -4.58 -4.78 -3.57
N GLN A 186 -5.66 -5.13 -2.87
CA GLN A 186 -7.03 -4.82 -3.30
C GLN A 186 -7.54 -3.51 -2.70
N TRP A 187 -7.03 -3.15 -1.52
CA TRP A 187 -7.51 -2.01 -0.74
C TRP A 187 -6.36 -1.18 -0.20
N ARG A 188 -6.58 0.13 -0.13
CA ARG A 188 -5.69 1.09 0.51
C ARG A 188 -6.46 1.97 1.49
N PRO A 189 -5.77 2.53 2.51
CA PRO A 189 -6.36 3.58 3.33
C PRO A 189 -6.57 4.86 2.49
N GLY A 190 -7.52 5.67 2.92
CA GLY A 190 -7.81 6.99 2.40
C GLY A 190 -8.84 7.71 3.28
N PRO A 191 -9.28 8.91 2.88
CA PRO A 191 -10.19 9.72 3.69
C PRO A 191 -11.56 9.06 3.83
N VAL A 192 -12.16 9.19 5.02
CA VAL A 192 -13.52 8.72 5.28
C VAL A 192 -14.51 9.74 4.70
N ASP A 193 -15.33 9.29 3.75
CA ASP A 193 -16.39 10.09 3.14
C ASP A 193 -17.69 9.30 2.97
N ASP A 194 -18.70 9.91 2.36
CA ASP A 194 -20.01 9.28 2.14
C ASP A 194 -19.94 8.05 1.22
N ASP A 195 -18.97 8.01 0.29
CA ASP A 195 -18.76 6.92 -0.66
C ASP A 195 -17.87 5.80 -0.07
N HIS A 196 -16.98 6.15 0.86
CA HIS A 196 -16.02 5.25 1.54
C HIS A 196 -16.08 5.46 3.07
N PRO A 197 -17.17 5.03 3.73
CA PRO A 197 -17.37 5.25 5.17
C PRO A 197 -16.40 4.47 6.05
N ASP A 198 -15.69 3.49 5.50
CA ASP A 198 -14.64 2.70 6.16
C ASP A 198 -13.22 3.19 5.84
N GLY A 199 -13.08 4.26 5.05
CA GLY A 199 -11.79 4.81 4.63
C GLY A 199 -10.99 3.86 3.73
N ARG A 200 -11.64 2.91 3.05
CA ARG A 200 -10.97 1.95 2.17
C ARG A 200 -11.28 2.23 0.71
N TYR A 201 -10.21 2.39 -0.06
CA TYR A 201 -10.30 2.66 -1.50
C TYR A 201 -9.79 1.46 -2.29
N PRO A 202 -10.43 1.12 -3.43
CA PRO A 202 -9.93 0.06 -4.29
C PRO A 202 -8.61 0.48 -4.92
N VAL A 203 -7.64 -0.44 -4.92
CA VAL A 203 -6.37 -0.26 -5.60
C VAL A 203 -6.51 -0.78 -7.04
N PRO A 204 -5.98 -0.06 -8.05
CA PRO A 204 -6.00 -0.55 -9.42
C PRO A 204 -5.24 -1.87 -9.59
N VAL A 205 -5.74 -2.76 -10.46
CA VAL A 205 -5.09 -4.04 -10.76
C VAL A 205 -3.66 -3.81 -11.25
N GLY A 206 -2.71 -4.56 -10.70
CA GLY A 206 -1.29 -4.44 -11.02
C GLY A 206 -0.52 -3.39 -10.22
N TYR A 207 -1.15 -2.75 -9.23
CA TYR A 207 -0.53 -1.73 -8.38
C TYR A 207 -0.33 -2.21 -6.94
N LEU A 208 0.71 -1.69 -6.29
CA LEU A 208 1.02 -1.90 -4.88
C LEU A 208 0.72 -0.62 -4.10
N PRO A 209 -0.17 -0.64 -3.09
CA PRO A 209 -0.42 0.54 -2.28
C PRO A 209 0.79 0.83 -1.38
N VAL A 210 1.40 2.00 -1.53
CA VAL A 210 2.54 2.48 -0.75
C VAL A 210 2.08 3.53 0.24
N THR A 211 2.51 3.39 1.48
CA THR A 211 2.22 4.26 2.62
C THR A 211 3.50 4.93 3.10
N LEU A 212 3.36 5.95 3.95
CA LEU A 212 4.53 6.64 4.51
C LEU A 212 5.37 5.71 5.37
N TYR A 213 4.74 4.77 6.06
CA TYR A 213 5.42 3.71 6.80
C TYR A 213 6.38 2.92 5.91
N ASP A 214 5.95 2.51 4.71
CA ASP A 214 6.80 1.73 3.80
C ASP A 214 8.07 2.50 3.40
N VAL A 215 7.98 3.83 3.24
CA VAL A 215 9.14 4.68 2.90
C VAL A 215 10.08 4.85 4.10
N ILE A 216 9.54 5.08 5.31
CA ILE A 216 10.33 5.28 6.53
C ILE A 216 11.05 4.00 6.93
N ASP A 217 10.36 2.87 6.90
CA ASP A 217 10.90 1.55 7.24
C ASP A 217 11.78 0.97 6.12
N GLY A 218 12.00 1.72 5.03
CA GLY A 218 12.79 1.27 3.89
C GLY A 218 12.24 -0.03 3.32
N PHE A 219 10.90 -0.16 3.30
CA PHE A 219 10.14 -1.28 2.76
C PHE A 219 10.54 -2.64 3.38
N ALA A 220 11.06 -2.65 4.60
CA ALA A 220 11.45 -3.88 5.30
C ALA A 220 10.24 -4.76 5.63
N ASP A 221 9.06 -4.15 5.81
CA ASP A 221 7.79 -4.83 6.06
C ASP A 221 7.07 -5.42 4.82
N LEU A 222 7.61 -5.26 3.61
CA LEU A 222 7.01 -5.85 2.40
C LEU A 222 6.74 -7.37 2.52
N PRO A 223 7.62 -8.21 3.11
CA PRO A 223 7.36 -9.64 3.27
C PRO A 223 6.25 -9.94 4.28
N ILE A 224 6.02 -9.06 5.25
CA ILE A 224 4.91 -9.20 6.20
C ILE A 224 3.61 -8.84 5.51
N ARG A 225 3.62 -7.78 4.70
CA ARG A 225 2.42 -7.25 4.05
C ARG A 225 2.03 -8.02 2.79
N PHE A 226 2.98 -8.49 1.99
CA PHE A 226 2.75 -9.19 0.73
C PHE A 226 3.20 -10.66 0.76
N GLY A 227 3.48 -11.18 1.96
CA GLY A 227 3.69 -12.59 2.24
C GLY A 227 2.38 -13.35 2.50
N PRO A 228 2.43 -14.52 3.15
CA PRO A 228 1.27 -15.39 3.31
C PRO A 228 0.10 -14.72 4.06
N HIS A 229 -1.10 -14.76 3.47
CA HIS A 229 -2.32 -14.24 4.07
C HIS A 229 -3.27 -15.37 4.48
N ALA A 230 -3.14 -15.80 5.74
CA ALA A 230 -3.82 -16.98 6.28
C ALA A 230 -5.35 -16.97 6.13
N ALA A 231 -6.00 -15.79 6.20
CA ALA A 231 -7.46 -15.71 6.16
C ALA A 231 -8.04 -15.95 4.75
N SER A 232 -7.28 -15.65 3.69
CA SER A 232 -7.69 -15.96 2.31
C SER A 232 -7.06 -17.26 1.78
N GLY A 233 -6.03 -17.78 2.44
CA GLY A 233 -5.22 -18.89 1.94
C GLY A 233 -4.21 -18.48 0.86
N HIS A 234 -4.08 -17.18 0.57
CA HIS A 234 -3.12 -16.69 -0.42
C HIS A 234 -1.68 -16.86 0.10
N PRO A 235 -0.75 -17.46 -0.67
CA PRO A 235 0.61 -17.78 -0.21
C PRO A 235 1.52 -16.56 -0.08
N GLY A 236 1.11 -15.44 -0.69
CA GLY A 236 1.96 -14.25 -0.82
C GLY A 236 2.88 -14.36 -2.02
N PHE A 237 3.53 -13.25 -2.38
CA PHE A 237 4.45 -13.18 -3.51
C PHE A 237 5.81 -12.56 -3.15
N VAL A 238 5.96 -12.03 -1.93
CA VAL A 238 7.24 -11.53 -1.39
C VAL A 238 7.57 -12.31 -0.12
N SER A 239 8.71 -13.02 -0.11
CA SER A 239 9.16 -13.79 1.05
C SER A 239 10.28 -13.09 1.84
N SER A 240 11.07 -12.25 1.19
CA SER A 240 12.06 -11.39 1.85
C SER A 240 12.36 -10.15 1.00
N THR A 241 12.73 -9.05 1.65
CA THR A 241 13.26 -7.84 1.01
C THR A 241 14.41 -7.29 1.85
N SER A 242 15.37 -6.64 1.19
CA SER A 242 16.38 -5.87 1.90
C SER A 242 16.92 -4.72 1.04
N GLY A 243 17.45 -3.70 1.73
CA GLY A 243 18.24 -2.64 1.11
C GLY A 243 17.45 -1.73 0.16
N ILE A 244 16.15 -1.55 0.37
CA ILE A 244 15.37 -0.52 -0.33
C ILE A 244 15.69 0.82 0.34
N GLN A 245 16.86 1.36 0.04
CA GLN A 245 17.26 2.66 0.53
C GLN A 245 16.65 3.74 -0.36
N ALA A 246 15.34 3.93 -0.21
CA ALA A 246 14.60 5.01 -0.87
C ALA A 246 15.09 6.39 -0.40
N THR A 247 15.60 6.44 0.82
CA THR A 247 15.95 7.66 1.55
C THR A 247 17.45 7.71 1.86
N THR A 248 18.04 8.87 1.67
CA THR A 248 19.40 9.19 2.13
C THR A 248 19.35 9.67 3.59
N SER A 249 20.51 9.83 4.23
CA SER A 249 20.58 10.48 5.55
C SER A 249 20.10 11.93 5.57
N GLU A 250 19.89 12.53 4.38
CA GLU A 250 19.38 13.89 4.21
C GLU A 250 17.86 13.91 3.97
N PHE A 251 17.17 12.78 4.09
CA PHE A 251 15.73 12.72 3.87
C PHE A 251 14.97 13.64 4.84
N GLY A 252 14.14 14.49 4.25
CA GLY A 252 13.29 15.41 4.97
C GLY A 252 12.12 15.87 4.11
N MET A 253 10.99 16.11 4.76
CA MET A 253 9.80 16.67 4.16
C MET A 253 9.60 18.06 4.76
N THR A 254 9.47 19.09 3.92
CA THR A 254 9.11 20.44 4.36
C THR A 254 7.75 20.79 3.79
N VAL A 255 6.81 21.12 4.66
CA VAL A 255 5.46 21.59 4.30
C VAL A 255 5.30 23.03 4.76
N LYS A 256 4.77 23.90 3.90
CA LYS A 256 4.44 25.28 4.28
C LYS A 256 3.04 25.32 4.85
N ALA A 257 2.91 25.84 6.07
CA ALA A 257 1.62 25.95 6.73
C ALA A 257 1.30 27.40 7.15
N ASN A 258 0.03 27.77 7.01
CA ASN A 258 -0.56 29.01 7.50
C ASN A 258 -1.25 28.72 8.84
N ILE A 259 -0.52 28.89 9.94
CA ILE A 259 -0.99 28.48 11.27
C ILE A 259 -0.86 29.61 12.29
N ASN A 260 -1.70 29.54 13.33
CA ASN A 260 -1.46 30.30 14.55
C ASN A 260 -0.34 29.64 15.37
N ALA A 261 0.74 30.36 15.61
CA ALA A 261 1.93 29.86 16.32
C ALA A 261 1.83 29.93 17.86
N MET A 262 0.68 30.36 18.41
CA MET A 262 0.47 30.55 19.85
C MET A 262 -0.72 29.71 20.32
N PRO A 263 -0.60 28.96 21.44
CA PRO A 263 -1.74 28.24 21.99
C PRO A 263 -2.82 29.18 22.52
N TYR A 264 -4.07 28.73 22.43
CA TYR A 264 -5.20 29.38 23.09
C TYR A 264 -5.22 29.03 24.57
N GLU A 265 -5.53 30.00 25.43
CA GLU A 265 -5.82 29.70 26.82
C GLU A 265 -7.20 29.06 26.95
N SER A 266 -7.23 27.95 27.67
CA SER A 266 -8.37 27.04 27.75
C SER A 266 -8.69 26.68 29.20
N VAL A 267 -9.84 26.06 29.42
CA VAL A 267 -10.31 25.65 30.76
C VAL A 267 -10.57 24.16 30.76
N ASP A 268 -9.94 23.47 31.71
CA ASP A 268 -10.38 22.14 32.16
C ASP A 268 -11.42 22.37 33.26
N LEU A 269 -12.68 21.98 33.01
CA LEU A 269 -13.77 22.19 33.94
C LEU A 269 -13.61 21.35 35.21
N THR A 270 -13.07 20.15 35.09
CA THR A 270 -12.81 19.21 36.20
C THR A 270 -11.97 19.86 37.26
N LEU A 271 -10.89 20.51 36.82
CA LEU A 271 -9.89 21.14 37.68
C LEU A 271 -10.19 22.63 37.89
N GLY A 272 -11.02 23.25 37.05
CA GLY A 272 -11.22 24.70 37.02
C GLY A 272 -9.91 25.46 36.95
N SER A 273 -8.99 24.98 36.13
CA SER A 273 -7.67 25.55 35.90
C SER A 273 -7.49 25.94 34.45
N THR A 274 -6.59 26.89 34.23
CA THR A 274 -6.20 27.35 32.91
C THR A 274 -5.20 26.39 32.28
N HIS A 275 -5.42 26.08 31.03
CA HIS A 275 -4.63 25.18 30.22
C HIS A 275 -4.30 25.83 28.87
N TYR A 276 -3.52 25.12 28.05
CA TYR A 276 -3.13 25.59 26.71
C TYR A 276 -3.60 24.58 25.68
N LEU A 277 -4.19 25.07 24.59
CA LEU A 277 -4.70 24.25 23.50
C LEU A 277 -4.22 24.80 22.15
N ASN A 278 -3.61 23.95 21.33
CA ASN A 278 -3.40 24.26 19.90
C ASN A 278 -4.52 23.62 19.08
N SER A 279 -5.54 24.42 18.76
CA SER A 279 -6.61 24.00 17.85
C SER A 279 -6.19 24.26 16.40
N LEU A 280 -5.64 23.23 15.74
CA LEU A 280 -5.35 23.25 14.30
C LEU A 280 -6.56 22.85 13.45
N GLY A 281 -7.49 22.08 14.03
CA GLY A 281 -8.68 21.58 13.33
C GLY A 281 -9.59 22.70 12.79
N SER A 282 -9.56 23.89 13.39
CA SER A 282 -10.30 25.08 12.95
C SER A 282 -9.70 25.77 11.71
N GLN A 283 -8.45 25.48 11.34
CA GLN A 283 -7.71 26.17 10.27
C GLN A 283 -7.38 25.26 9.08
N ILE A 284 -7.81 24.00 9.13
CA ILE A 284 -7.38 22.90 8.25
C ILE A 284 -7.46 23.23 6.75
N ASN A 285 -8.58 23.83 6.33
CA ASN A 285 -8.88 24.11 4.93
C ASN A 285 -8.09 25.30 4.37
N VAL A 286 -7.49 26.10 5.26
CA VAL A 286 -6.67 27.27 4.92
C VAL A 286 -5.23 27.13 5.40
N ALA A 287 -4.92 26.06 6.15
CA ALA A 287 -3.62 25.79 6.74
C ALA A 287 -2.57 25.49 5.68
N PHE A 288 -2.96 25.01 4.50
CA PHE A 288 -2.03 24.72 3.40
C PHE A 288 -2.49 25.44 2.14
N ASP A 289 -1.61 26.24 1.53
CA ASP A 289 -1.86 26.82 0.21
C ASP A 289 -1.40 25.83 -0.87
N PHE A 290 -2.27 24.89 -1.23
CA PHE A 290 -2.00 23.92 -2.29
C PHE A 290 -1.86 24.55 -3.69
N SER A 291 -2.16 25.84 -3.85
CA SER A 291 -1.94 26.55 -5.10
C SER A 291 -0.48 26.99 -5.30
N ASP A 292 0.31 27.07 -4.22
CA ASP A 292 1.76 27.25 -4.30
C ASP A 292 2.43 25.94 -4.72
N PRO A 293 3.11 25.82 -5.87
CA PRO A 293 3.79 24.57 -6.27
C PRO A 293 4.86 24.10 -5.27
N ASP A 294 5.38 25.01 -4.44
CA ASP A 294 6.39 24.76 -3.42
C ASP A 294 5.78 24.61 -2.02
N TRP A 295 4.46 24.36 -1.91
CA TRP A 295 3.79 24.09 -0.63
C TRP A 295 4.37 22.88 0.10
N MET A 296 4.97 21.95 -0.65
CA MET A 296 5.68 20.78 -0.14
C MET A 296 6.98 20.56 -0.91
N VAL A 297 8.04 20.25 -0.18
CA VAL A 297 9.36 19.86 -0.70
C VAL A 297 9.77 18.57 -0.01
N VAL A 298 10.25 17.60 -0.80
CA VAL A 298 10.82 16.36 -0.30
C VAL A 298 12.26 16.30 -0.78
N ASP A 299 13.18 16.27 0.18
CA ASP A 299 14.61 16.20 -0.07
C ASP A 299 15.16 14.81 0.31
N GLY A 300 16.33 14.48 -0.22
CA GLY A 300 17.08 13.30 0.19
C GLY A 300 16.51 11.96 -0.29
N LEU A 301 15.71 11.95 -1.35
CA LEU A 301 15.35 10.73 -2.10
C LEU A 301 16.45 10.38 -3.12
N VAL A 302 16.66 9.10 -3.42
CA VAL A 302 17.56 8.64 -4.49
C VAL A 302 16.98 8.94 -5.87
N ASP A 303 17.78 9.17 -6.92
CA ASP A 303 17.27 9.54 -8.26
C ASP A 303 16.32 8.47 -8.86
N GLU A 304 16.66 7.20 -8.67
CA GLU A 304 15.88 6.04 -9.07
C GLU A 304 15.70 5.08 -7.89
N LEU A 305 14.47 4.65 -7.65
CA LEU A 305 14.18 3.66 -6.63
C LEU A 305 14.58 2.26 -7.12
N VAL A 306 15.51 1.64 -6.41
CA VAL A 306 16.02 0.30 -6.68
C VAL A 306 15.83 -0.57 -5.45
N ILE A 307 15.27 -1.76 -5.64
CA ILE A 307 15.20 -2.77 -4.59
C ILE A 307 16.51 -3.56 -4.61
N ALA A 308 17.37 -3.37 -3.61
CA ALA A 308 18.68 -4.00 -3.58
C ALA A 308 18.60 -5.53 -3.53
N GLU A 309 17.63 -6.09 -2.81
CA GLU A 309 17.34 -7.52 -2.82
C GLU A 309 15.85 -7.79 -2.54
N MET A 310 15.23 -8.65 -3.33
CA MET A 310 13.89 -9.16 -3.09
C MET A 310 13.81 -10.63 -3.45
N THR A 311 13.19 -11.43 -2.59
CA THR A 311 12.83 -12.81 -2.89
C THR A 311 11.35 -12.87 -3.24
N MET A 312 11.08 -13.20 -4.49
CA MET A 312 9.73 -13.45 -4.99
C MET A 312 9.37 -14.92 -4.85
N LYS A 313 8.10 -15.22 -4.58
CA LYS A 313 7.60 -16.57 -4.46
C LYS A 313 6.42 -16.83 -5.40
N ILE A 314 6.42 -17.99 -6.05
CA ILE A 314 5.26 -18.57 -6.73
C ILE A 314 5.12 -20.01 -6.22
N THR A 315 3.95 -20.35 -5.69
CA THR A 315 3.66 -21.72 -5.24
C THR A 315 3.08 -22.54 -6.38
N GLU A 316 3.36 -23.82 -6.36
CA GLU A 316 2.70 -24.80 -7.22
C GLU A 316 1.60 -25.54 -6.47
N SER A 317 0.84 -26.32 -7.22
CA SER A 317 -0.06 -27.31 -6.66
C SER A 317 0.69 -28.54 -6.14
N ASP A 318 0.14 -29.21 -5.11
CA ASP A 318 0.68 -30.48 -4.62
C ASP A 318 0.33 -31.68 -5.52
N GLU A 319 -0.47 -31.45 -6.57
CA GLU A 319 -0.99 -32.47 -7.48
C GLU A 319 -0.63 -32.15 -8.95
N PHE A 320 -0.40 -33.21 -9.74
CA PHE A 320 -0.28 -33.09 -11.18
C PHE A 320 -1.66 -32.90 -11.82
N TRP A 321 -1.83 -31.83 -12.58
CA TRP A 321 -3.05 -31.51 -13.30
C TRP A 321 -2.94 -31.88 -14.79
N ALA A 322 -3.67 -32.91 -15.19
CA ALA A 322 -3.81 -33.24 -16.61
C ALA A 322 -4.56 -32.13 -17.35
N GLY A 323 -4.17 -31.87 -18.60
CA GLY A 323 -4.87 -30.91 -19.45
C GLY A 323 -6.28 -31.40 -19.80
N GLY A 324 -7.16 -30.46 -20.14
CA GLY A 324 -8.49 -30.71 -20.67
C GLY A 324 -8.50 -31.62 -21.91
N THR A 325 -9.63 -32.27 -22.11
CA THR A 325 -9.87 -33.25 -23.18
C THR A 325 -11.06 -32.90 -24.06
N SER A 326 -11.79 -31.84 -23.73
CA SER A 326 -13.01 -31.40 -24.40
C SER A 326 -12.98 -29.90 -24.67
N ARG A 327 -13.56 -29.52 -25.82
CA ARG A 327 -13.83 -28.11 -26.16
C ARG A 327 -14.85 -27.46 -25.22
N ASP A 328 -15.80 -28.26 -24.75
CA ASP A 328 -16.85 -27.83 -23.84
C ASP A 328 -16.37 -27.93 -22.39
N PRO A 329 -16.64 -26.92 -21.54
CA PRO A 329 -17.34 -25.67 -21.87
C PRO A 329 -16.46 -24.68 -22.66
N GLU A 330 -16.98 -24.19 -23.79
CA GLU A 330 -16.34 -23.08 -24.51
C GLU A 330 -16.35 -21.79 -23.67
N PRO A 331 -15.31 -20.93 -23.79
CA PRO A 331 -14.21 -21.00 -24.74
C PRO A 331 -12.94 -21.70 -24.22
N LEU A 332 -12.92 -22.17 -22.97
CA LEU A 332 -11.69 -22.60 -22.27
C LEU A 332 -11.53 -24.11 -22.12
N GLY A 333 -12.56 -24.89 -22.45
CA GLY A 333 -12.56 -26.34 -22.29
C GLY A 333 -12.80 -26.81 -20.87
N ASP A 334 -12.66 -28.11 -20.67
CA ASP A 334 -12.92 -28.82 -19.40
C ASP A 334 -11.69 -28.99 -18.51
N SER A 335 -10.62 -28.23 -18.74
CA SER A 335 -9.41 -28.31 -17.93
C SER A 335 -9.72 -28.10 -16.45
N PRO A 336 -9.35 -29.03 -15.54
CA PRO A 336 -9.67 -28.93 -14.13
C PRO A 336 -9.01 -27.72 -13.46
N VAL A 337 -7.89 -27.24 -14.02
CA VAL A 337 -7.16 -26.06 -13.54
C VAL A 337 -8.06 -24.82 -13.43
N TRP A 338 -9.02 -24.66 -14.35
CA TRP A 338 -9.91 -23.50 -14.34
C TRP A 338 -10.84 -23.41 -13.12
N SER A 339 -11.20 -24.55 -12.54
CA SER A 339 -12.19 -24.61 -11.45
C SER A 339 -11.62 -25.06 -10.11
N GLU A 340 -10.52 -25.80 -10.12
CA GLU A 340 -9.98 -26.46 -8.93
C GLU A 340 -8.68 -25.82 -8.43
N VAL A 341 -7.92 -25.16 -9.31
CA VAL A 341 -6.64 -24.55 -8.98
C VAL A 341 -6.83 -23.04 -8.74
N PRO A 342 -6.39 -22.52 -7.57
CA PRO A 342 -6.38 -21.09 -7.30
C PRO A 342 -5.58 -20.29 -8.34
N ALA A 343 -6.05 -19.08 -8.66
CA ALA A 343 -5.40 -18.23 -9.68
C ALA A 343 -3.91 -17.96 -9.40
N TRP A 344 -3.51 -17.87 -8.13
CA TRP A 344 -2.13 -17.57 -7.74
C TRP A 344 -1.16 -18.76 -7.81
N GLU A 345 -1.65 -19.98 -8.07
CA GLU A 345 -0.79 -21.15 -8.24
C GLU A 345 -0.19 -21.19 -9.65
N PHE A 346 1.02 -21.73 -9.75
CA PHE A 346 1.80 -21.82 -10.99
C PHE A 346 0.98 -22.38 -12.15
N GLU A 347 0.17 -23.41 -11.92
CA GLU A 347 -0.61 -24.11 -12.94
C GLU A 347 -1.68 -23.20 -13.56
N HIS A 348 -2.34 -22.38 -12.76
CA HIS A 348 -3.33 -21.41 -13.27
C HIS A 348 -2.63 -20.27 -14.02
N ILE A 349 -1.53 -19.75 -13.46
CA ILE A 349 -0.72 -18.70 -14.09
C ILE A 349 -0.25 -19.15 -15.48
N ILE A 350 0.34 -20.35 -15.59
CA ILE A 350 0.87 -20.84 -16.87
C ILE A 350 -0.24 -21.14 -17.89
N MET A 351 -1.42 -21.56 -17.42
CA MET A 351 -2.61 -21.71 -18.27
C MET A 351 -3.07 -20.37 -18.86
N ASN A 352 -3.15 -19.31 -18.06
CA ASN A 352 -3.51 -17.98 -18.57
C ASN A 352 -2.41 -17.39 -19.48
N VAL A 353 -1.13 -17.66 -19.18
CA VAL A 353 -0.01 -17.36 -20.09
C VAL A 353 -0.21 -18.04 -21.44
N ALA A 354 -0.61 -19.31 -21.45
CA ALA A 354 -0.87 -20.04 -22.68
C ALA A 354 -2.04 -19.45 -23.47
N VAL A 355 -3.14 -19.07 -22.80
CA VAL A 355 -4.29 -18.39 -23.42
C VAL A 355 -3.86 -17.06 -24.06
N GLU A 356 -3.08 -16.24 -23.36
CA GLU A 356 -2.57 -14.98 -23.93
C GLU A 356 -1.64 -15.23 -25.12
N ARG A 357 -0.78 -16.26 -25.05
CA ARG A 357 0.11 -16.63 -26.16
C ARG A 357 -0.70 -17.10 -27.37
N ALA A 358 -1.76 -17.87 -27.16
CA ALA A 358 -2.62 -18.39 -28.21
C ALA A 358 -3.21 -17.28 -29.10
N LYS A 359 -3.49 -16.09 -28.55
CA LYS A 359 -4.00 -14.93 -29.31
C LYS A 359 -3.07 -14.47 -30.43
N SER A 360 -1.77 -14.81 -30.34
CA SER A 360 -0.78 -14.50 -31.39
C SER A 360 -0.63 -15.59 -32.45
N ILE A 361 -1.23 -16.77 -32.24
CA ILE A 361 -1.21 -17.88 -33.18
C ILE A 361 -2.44 -17.75 -34.07
N THR A 362 -2.22 -17.69 -35.38
CA THR A 362 -3.33 -17.65 -36.34
C THR A 362 -3.84 -19.05 -36.64
N ALA A 363 -5.15 -19.20 -36.88
CA ALA A 363 -5.71 -20.48 -37.30
C ALA A 363 -5.06 -20.94 -38.60
N HIS A 364 -4.51 -22.16 -38.61
CA HIS A 364 -3.83 -22.71 -39.77
C HIS A 364 -3.77 -24.23 -39.73
N GLU A 365 -3.41 -24.80 -40.87
CA GLU A 365 -3.21 -26.23 -41.07
C GLU A 365 -1.88 -26.44 -41.80
N THR A 366 -1.07 -27.36 -41.29
CA THR A 366 0.22 -27.74 -41.86
C THR A 366 0.23 -29.23 -42.11
N SER A 367 0.47 -29.62 -43.37
CA SER A 367 0.64 -31.01 -43.79
C SER A 367 2.11 -31.34 -44.02
N TYR A 368 2.54 -32.48 -43.52
CA TYR A 368 3.90 -32.99 -43.63
C TYR A 368 3.94 -34.25 -44.49
N ALA A 369 4.92 -34.30 -45.39
CA ALA A 369 5.21 -35.48 -46.20
C ALA A 369 6.53 -36.12 -45.74
N PRO A 370 6.68 -37.46 -45.81
CA PRO A 370 7.95 -38.12 -45.55
C PRO A 370 9.03 -37.69 -46.58
N PRO A 371 10.32 -37.75 -46.24
CA PRO A 371 11.39 -37.40 -47.17
C PRO A 371 11.35 -38.23 -48.47
N VAL A 372 11.71 -37.60 -49.59
CA VAL A 372 11.76 -38.28 -50.91
C VAL A 372 12.70 -39.49 -50.85
N GLY A 373 12.13 -40.71 -50.85
CA GLY A 373 12.86 -41.98 -50.80
C GLY A 373 12.38 -42.98 -49.74
N SER A 374 11.50 -42.58 -48.81
CA SER A 374 10.85 -43.46 -47.82
C SER A 374 9.46 -43.97 -48.24
N LEU A 375 8.94 -43.47 -49.36
CA LEU A 375 7.66 -43.88 -49.95
C LEU A 375 7.83 -44.99 -51.00
N ASP A 376 6.78 -45.78 -51.22
CA ASP A 376 6.69 -46.69 -52.36
C ASP A 376 6.95 -45.91 -53.67
N PRO A 377 7.84 -46.39 -54.57
CA PRO A 377 8.13 -45.72 -55.84
C PRO A 377 6.91 -45.46 -56.74
N ASP A 378 5.78 -46.13 -56.50
CA ASP A 378 4.51 -45.92 -57.22
C ASP A 378 3.64 -44.77 -56.63
N VAL A 379 4.00 -44.20 -55.47
CA VAL A 379 3.29 -43.06 -54.85
C VAL A 379 4.00 -41.75 -55.20
N PRO A 380 3.33 -40.77 -55.85
CA PRO A 380 3.93 -39.48 -56.11
C PRO A 380 4.22 -38.74 -54.78
N PRO A 381 5.50 -38.40 -54.49
CA PRO A 381 5.88 -37.77 -53.23
C PRO A 381 5.19 -36.40 -53.02
N ASP A 382 4.80 -35.75 -54.10
CA ASP A 382 4.15 -34.44 -54.13
C ASP A 382 2.67 -34.47 -53.70
N THR A 383 2.10 -35.65 -53.46
CA THR A 383 0.66 -35.84 -53.18
C THR A 383 0.37 -36.56 -51.87
N PHE A 384 1.41 -36.93 -51.12
CA PHE A 384 1.28 -37.78 -49.95
C PHE A 384 1.45 -36.97 -48.66
N GLU A 385 0.36 -36.83 -47.91
CA GLU A 385 0.34 -36.19 -46.59
C GLU A 385 0.36 -37.29 -45.52
N ALA A 386 1.42 -37.34 -44.72
CA ALA A 386 1.61 -38.32 -43.66
C ALA A 386 1.01 -37.87 -42.33
N VAL A 387 1.22 -36.60 -41.99
CA VAL A 387 0.72 -35.98 -40.77
C VAL A 387 0.13 -34.64 -41.15
N ARG A 388 -1.06 -34.34 -40.65
CA ARG A 388 -1.68 -33.04 -40.73
C ARG A 388 -1.88 -32.52 -39.32
N VAL A 389 -1.48 -31.29 -39.08
CA VAL A 389 -1.66 -30.62 -37.79
C VAL A 389 -2.41 -29.33 -38.04
N SER A 390 -3.52 -29.14 -37.33
CA SER A 390 -4.35 -27.95 -37.42
C SER A 390 -4.52 -27.31 -36.05
N ILE A 391 -4.51 -25.98 -36.02
CA ILE A 391 -4.98 -25.18 -34.90
C ILE A 391 -6.07 -24.23 -35.40
N ASP A 392 -7.20 -24.18 -34.71
CA ASP A 392 -8.32 -23.33 -35.11
C ASP A 392 -8.33 -21.94 -34.43
N GLU A 393 -9.36 -21.14 -34.68
CA GLU A 393 -9.50 -19.79 -34.10
C GLU A 393 -9.66 -19.81 -32.57
N GLY A 394 -10.09 -20.93 -31.98
CA GLY A 394 -10.18 -21.14 -30.54
C GLY A 394 -8.91 -21.71 -29.93
N ALA A 395 -7.83 -21.84 -30.71
CA ALA A 395 -6.58 -22.49 -30.32
C ALA A 395 -6.72 -23.99 -29.97
N TRP A 396 -7.72 -24.65 -30.54
CA TRP A 396 -7.88 -26.09 -30.45
C TRP A 396 -6.98 -26.80 -31.47
N ILE A 397 -6.18 -27.74 -31.00
CA ILE A 397 -5.18 -28.49 -31.77
C ILE A 397 -5.74 -29.86 -32.12
N GLU A 398 -5.63 -30.21 -33.40
CA GLU A 398 -5.95 -31.54 -33.93
C GLU A 398 -4.76 -32.06 -34.74
N ILE A 399 -4.42 -33.33 -34.52
CA ILE A 399 -3.38 -34.05 -35.27
C ILE A 399 -4.02 -35.25 -35.96
N GLU A 400 -3.96 -35.27 -37.28
CA GLU A 400 -4.41 -36.38 -38.11
C GLU A 400 -3.19 -37.09 -38.70
N VAL A 401 -3.20 -38.42 -38.69
CA VAL A 401 -2.15 -39.26 -39.28
C VAL A 401 -2.77 -40.09 -40.39
N ASN A 402 -2.13 -40.09 -41.55
CA ASN A 402 -2.51 -40.98 -42.64
C ASN A 402 -1.97 -42.39 -42.36
N GLU A 403 -2.86 -43.37 -42.18
CA GLU A 403 -2.47 -44.74 -41.85
C GLU A 403 -1.54 -45.37 -42.90
N ASP A 404 -1.67 -44.95 -44.16
CA ASP A 404 -0.84 -45.43 -45.28
C ASP A 404 0.62 -44.90 -45.20
N ALA A 405 0.91 -43.96 -44.30
CA ALA A 405 2.23 -43.33 -44.14
C ALA A 405 3.21 -44.11 -43.27
N ILE A 406 2.70 -45.10 -42.54
CA ILE A 406 3.45 -45.90 -41.58
C ILE A 406 4.23 -46.97 -42.36
N ASN A 407 5.28 -46.55 -43.06
CA ASN A 407 5.89 -47.35 -44.12
C ASN A 407 7.21 -48.06 -43.75
N THR A 408 7.61 -48.06 -42.46
CA THR A 408 8.85 -48.73 -42.05
C THR A 408 8.72 -49.44 -40.70
N ALA A 409 8.69 -50.78 -40.73
CA ALA A 409 8.50 -51.69 -39.60
C ALA A 409 7.11 -51.55 -38.91
N PRO A 410 6.54 -52.65 -38.35
CA PRO A 410 5.32 -52.52 -37.57
C PRO A 410 5.60 -51.53 -36.43
N PRO A 411 4.73 -50.52 -36.21
CA PRO A 411 4.92 -49.58 -35.13
C PRO A 411 5.02 -50.36 -33.81
N THR A 412 5.86 -49.87 -32.90
CA THR A 412 6.06 -50.48 -31.58
C THR A 412 4.78 -50.43 -30.73
N LYS A 413 3.83 -49.56 -31.10
CA LYS A 413 2.51 -49.37 -30.50
C LYS A 413 1.40 -49.42 -31.57
N PRO A 414 0.15 -49.76 -31.19
CA PRO A 414 -1.04 -49.57 -32.03
C PRO A 414 -1.17 -48.13 -32.56
N LEU A 415 -1.78 -47.96 -33.74
CA LEU A 415 -1.88 -46.65 -34.40
C LEU A 415 -2.74 -45.65 -33.60
N ASP A 416 -3.80 -46.11 -32.95
CA ASP A 416 -4.62 -45.32 -32.04
C ASP A 416 -3.84 -44.81 -30.81
N GLU A 417 -2.70 -45.43 -30.48
CA GLU A 417 -1.78 -44.96 -29.43
C GLU A 417 -0.67 -44.03 -29.96
N LEU A 418 -0.56 -43.85 -31.29
CA LEU A 418 0.41 -42.95 -31.94
C LEU A 418 -0.14 -41.56 -32.24
N ILE A 419 -1.46 -41.40 -32.21
CA ILE A 419 -2.14 -40.13 -32.52
C ILE A 419 -2.39 -39.39 -31.20
N PRO A 420 -1.76 -38.23 -30.97
CA PRO A 420 -2.05 -37.43 -29.79
C PRO A 420 -3.53 -36.98 -29.76
N PRO A 421 -4.16 -36.92 -28.57
CA PRO A 421 -5.53 -36.46 -28.46
C PRO A 421 -5.64 -34.98 -28.84
N ALA A 422 -6.77 -34.62 -29.43
CA ALA A 422 -7.10 -33.23 -29.69
C ALA A 422 -7.34 -32.48 -28.36
N LYS A 423 -6.82 -31.25 -28.26
CA LYS A 423 -6.91 -30.41 -27.05
C LYS A 423 -6.57 -28.96 -27.33
N TYR A 424 -6.84 -28.08 -26.38
CA TYR A 424 -6.41 -26.69 -26.51
C TYR A 424 -4.90 -26.53 -26.31
N PHE A 425 -4.34 -25.45 -26.88
CA PHE A 425 -2.94 -25.09 -26.69
C PHE A 425 -2.54 -24.91 -25.22
N TRP A 426 -3.43 -24.36 -24.39
CA TRP A 426 -3.15 -24.21 -22.95
C TRP A 426 -3.10 -25.54 -22.22
N ASP A 427 -3.95 -26.50 -22.59
CA ASP A 427 -3.93 -27.87 -22.04
C ASP A 427 -2.68 -28.65 -22.43
N LEU A 428 -2.05 -28.30 -23.55
CA LEU A 428 -0.73 -28.79 -23.91
C LEU A 428 0.35 -28.11 -23.06
N LEU A 429 0.33 -26.77 -22.98
CA LEU A 429 1.40 -26.03 -22.32
C LEU A 429 1.49 -26.33 -20.83
N ILE A 430 0.36 -26.51 -20.14
CA ILE A 430 0.32 -26.85 -18.71
C ILE A 430 0.98 -28.20 -18.41
N GLU A 431 0.77 -29.22 -19.26
CA GLU A 431 1.40 -30.53 -19.07
C GLU A 431 2.92 -30.45 -19.29
N ILE A 432 3.36 -29.75 -20.34
CA ILE A 432 4.79 -29.51 -20.59
C ILE A 432 5.41 -28.73 -19.42
N ALA A 433 4.71 -27.70 -18.94
CA ALA A 433 5.21 -26.83 -17.89
C ALA A 433 5.41 -27.57 -16.58
N GLN A 434 4.45 -28.40 -16.16
CA GLN A 434 4.58 -29.25 -14.97
C GLN A 434 5.74 -30.25 -15.13
N VAL A 435 5.79 -31.01 -16.24
CA VAL A 435 6.89 -31.96 -16.48
C VAL A 435 8.25 -31.26 -16.38
N ARG A 436 8.37 -30.03 -16.89
CA ARG A 436 9.59 -29.24 -16.81
C ARG A 436 9.89 -28.69 -15.43
N LEU A 437 8.89 -28.17 -14.73
CA LEU A 437 9.06 -27.64 -13.38
C LEU A 437 9.52 -28.76 -12.42
N HIS A 438 9.00 -29.98 -12.61
CA HIS A 438 9.34 -31.17 -11.82
C HIS A 438 10.55 -31.96 -12.33
N ASP A 439 11.36 -31.46 -13.26
CA ASP A 439 12.58 -32.14 -13.71
C ASP A 439 13.53 -32.41 -12.51
N GLY A 440 13.51 -33.65 -11.99
CA GLY A 440 14.28 -34.06 -10.81
C GLY A 440 13.63 -33.78 -9.45
N LEU A 441 12.36 -33.36 -9.42
CA LEU A 441 11.54 -33.09 -8.23
C LEU A 441 10.27 -33.95 -8.25
N GLY A 442 9.60 -34.08 -7.10
CA GLY A 442 8.26 -34.67 -7.03
C GLY A 442 7.19 -33.58 -7.04
N GLU A 443 5.93 -33.97 -7.26
CA GLU A 443 4.76 -33.07 -7.11
C GLU A 443 4.72 -32.43 -5.71
N GLY A 444 4.35 -31.15 -5.63
CA GLY A 444 4.34 -30.35 -4.40
C GLY A 444 5.73 -30.05 -3.80
N LYS A 445 6.79 -30.08 -4.60
CA LYS A 445 8.19 -29.83 -4.18
C LYS A 445 8.92 -28.81 -5.04
N ALA A 446 8.24 -28.16 -5.99
CA ALA A 446 8.79 -27.17 -6.90
C ALA A 446 8.14 -25.78 -6.78
N ASP A 447 7.69 -25.42 -5.56
CA ASP A 447 7.60 -24.02 -5.12
C ASP A 447 8.85 -23.25 -5.55
N VAL A 448 8.66 -22.11 -6.22
CA VAL A 448 9.76 -21.30 -6.78
C VAL A 448 9.98 -20.09 -5.90
N GLU A 449 11.21 -19.94 -5.37
CA GLU A 449 11.64 -18.78 -4.58
C GLU A 449 12.88 -18.12 -5.21
N LEU A 450 12.68 -16.95 -5.81
CA LEU A 450 13.69 -16.26 -6.61
C LEU A 450 14.20 -15.02 -5.91
N THR A 451 15.43 -15.07 -5.41
CA THR A 451 16.13 -13.90 -4.88
C THR A 451 16.82 -13.12 -6.00
N LEU A 452 16.33 -11.92 -6.23
CA LEU A 452 16.82 -10.99 -7.25
C LEU A 452 17.44 -9.76 -6.58
N ARG A 453 18.41 -9.15 -7.25
CA ARG A 453 19.14 -7.98 -6.76
C ARG A 453 19.01 -6.80 -7.71
N ASP A 454 19.15 -5.61 -7.15
CA ASP A 454 19.21 -4.33 -7.88
C ASP A 454 18.04 -4.15 -8.87
N ILE A 455 16.81 -4.41 -8.41
CA ILE A 455 15.62 -4.41 -9.26
C ILE A 455 15.08 -2.98 -9.36
N PRO A 456 15.10 -2.34 -10.55
CA PRO A 456 14.54 -1.01 -10.71
C PRO A 456 13.00 -1.07 -10.61
N THR A 457 12.42 -0.19 -9.81
CA THR A 457 10.95 -0.11 -9.64
C THR A 457 10.25 0.55 -10.82
N GLY A 458 10.99 1.29 -11.65
CA GLY A 458 10.47 1.97 -12.84
C GLY A 458 9.81 3.33 -12.58
N ILE A 459 9.85 3.84 -11.34
CA ILE A 459 9.39 5.19 -10.99
C ILE A 459 10.59 6.10 -10.68
N SER A 460 10.60 7.30 -11.28
CA SER A 460 11.56 8.35 -10.95
C SER A 460 11.14 9.08 -9.68
N THR A 461 12.10 9.64 -8.94
CA THR A 461 11.80 10.47 -7.76
C THR A 461 10.93 11.69 -8.05
N GLU A 462 11.08 12.33 -9.21
CA GLU A 462 10.20 13.46 -9.60
C GLU A 462 8.73 13.01 -9.68
N ALA A 463 8.46 11.94 -10.43
CA ALA A 463 7.13 11.35 -10.52
C ALA A 463 6.58 10.87 -9.16
N LEU A 464 7.45 10.35 -8.30
CA LEU A 464 7.09 9.95 -6.93
C LEU A 464 6.60 11.16 -6.13
N ILE A 465 7.38 12.25 -6.11
CA ILE A 465 7.06 13.48 -5.37
C ILE A 465 5.77 14.10 -5.92
N ASP A 466 5.61 14.17 -7.24
CA ASP A 466 4.40 14.73 -7.86
C ASP A 466 3.15 13.92 -7.48
N THR A 467 3.25 12.59 -7.48
CA THR A 467 2.14 11.71 -7.08
C THR A 467 1.83 11.86 -5.59
N MET A 468 2.87 11.91 -4.74
CA MET A 468 2.71 12.18 -3.30
C MET A 468 2.02 13.53 -3.07
N LYS A 469 2.42 14.59 -3.76
CA LYS A 469 1.79 15.92 -3.64
C LYS A 469 0.30 15.84 -3.97
N GLN A 470 -0.06 15.21 -5.09
CA GLN A 470 -1.47 15.08 -5.51
C GLN A 470 -2.30 14.28 -4.50
N ASN A 471 -1.75 13.21 -3.96
CA ASN A 471 -2.46 12.35 -3.02
C ASN A 471 -2.64 13.04 -1.67
N VAL A 472 -1.62 13.73 -1.17
CA VAL A 472 -1.73 14.54 0.05
C VAL A 472 -2.67 15.73 -0.14
N MET A 473 -2.71 16.37 -1.32
CA MET A 473 -3.73 17.40 -1.62
C MET A 473 -5.16 16.83 -1.56
N THR A 474 -5.33 15.58 -2.00
CA THR A 474 -6.63 14.90 -2.02
C THR A 474 -7.05 14.48 -0.61
N ASP A 475 -6.09 14.17 0.26
CA ASP A 475 -6.29 13.82 1.67
C ASP A 475 -5.49 14.74 2.60
N ALA A 476 -5.86 16.03 2.59
CA ALA A 476 -5.21 17.04 3.43
C ALA A 476 -5.35 16.75 4.93
N SER A 477 -6.29 15.88 5.33
CA SER A 477 -6.48 15.49 6.72
C SER A 477 -5.28 14.74 7.29
N SER A 478 -4.57 13.98 6.45
CA SER A 478 -3.32 13.30 6.83
C SER A 478 -2.26 14.27 7.34
N LEU A 479 -2.09 15.44 6.71
CA LEU A 479 -1.15 16.51 7.12
C LEU A 479 -1.44 17.11 8.50
N VAL A 480 -2.62 16.85 9.03
CA VAL A 480 -3.11 17.50 10.25
C VAL A 480 -2.55 16.80 11.46
N ASP A 481 -2.46 15.48 11.40
CA ASP A 481 -1.71 14.73 12.40
C ASP A 481 -0.24 15.17 12.40
N PHE A 482 0.37 15.43 11.23
CA PHE A 482 1.74 15.96 11.16
C PHE A 482 1.84 17.36 11.77
N ALA A 483 0.98 18.29 11.35
CA ALA A 483 0.99 19.66 11.87
C ALA A 483 0.68 19.70 13.38
N ALA A 484 -0.23 18.85 13.85
CA ALA A 484 -0.54 18.68 15.26
C ALA A 484 0.67 18.15 16.02
N LEU A 485 1.31 17.08 15.56
CA LEU A 485 2.50 16.52 16.21
C LEU A 485 3.66 17.52 16.28
N LEU A 486 3.90 18.29 15.22
CA LEU A 486 5.00 19.27 15.17
C LEU A 486 4.73 20.53 15.99
N ASN A 487 3.45 20.85 16.19
CA ASN A 487 2.99 22.03 16.91
C ASN A 487 2.30 21.66 18.22
N ASP A 488 2.41 20.44 18.75
CA ASP A 488 1.68 20.08 19.98
C ASP A 488 2.35 20.70 21.19
N THR A 489 1.83 21.84 21.61
CA THR A 489 2.13 22.47 22.90
C THR A 489 0.91 22.48 23.81
N SER A 490 -0.06 21.59 23.55
CA SER A 490 -1.28 21.51 24.34
C SER A 490 -0.95 20.88 25.70
N VAL A 491 -1.54 21.41 26.77
CA VAL A 491 -1.30 20.96 28.15
C VAL A 491 -2.63 20.82 28.86
N GLY A 492 -2.90 19.65 29.44
CA GLY A 492 -4.16 19.33 30.12
C GLY A 492 -5.23 18.80 29.18
N ASP A 493 -6.45 18.64 29.70
CA ASP A 493 -7.59 18.09 28.97
C ASP A 493 -8.76 19.11 28.96
N PRO A 494 -8.60 20.25 28.27
CA PRO A 494 -9.58 21.35 28.33
C PRO A 494 -10.91 21.00 27.67
N ASP A 495 -12.00 21.59 28.16
CA ASP A 495 -13.36 21.44 27.61
C ASP A 495 -13.76 22.59 26.68
N PHE A 496 -13.15 23.77 26.87
CA PHE A 496 -13.34 24.91 25.97
C PHE A 496 -12.16 25.88 26.04
N TYR A 497 -12.08 26.77 25.06
CA TYR A 497 -11.06 27.82 25.01
C TYR A 497 -11.65 29.19 24.66
N TYR A 498 -10.91 30.23 25.02
CA TYR A 498 -11.27 31.62 24.74
C TYR A 498 -10.77 32.04 23.36
N TYR A 499 -11.66 32.61 22.56
CA TYR A 499 -11.37 33.03 21.19
C TYR A 499 -11.88 34.43 20.90
N ARG A 500 -11.16 35.15 20.03
CA ARG A 500 -11.58 36.43 19.47
C ARG A 500 -11.46 36.41 17.95
N PRO A 501 -12.57 36.63 17.22
CA PRO A 501 -12.54 36.63 15.76
C PRO A 501 -11.65 37.72 15.17
N ARG A 502 -11.11 37.48 13.97
CA ARG A 502 -10.31 38.48 13.23
C ARG A 502 -11.09 39.79 13.08
N LEU A 503 -10.38 40.91 13.16
CA LEU A 503 -10.98 42.26 13.03
C LEU A 503 -11.60 42.53 11.65
N GLU A 504 -11.22 41.72 10.65
CA GLU A 504 -11.75 41.77 9.28
C GLU A 504 -13.13 41.14 9.15
N ASN A 505 -13.55 40.31 10.13
CA ASN A 505 -14.90 39.77 10.16
C ASN A 505 -15.95 40.88 10.32
N PRO A 506 -17.18 40.65 9.82
CA PRO A 506 -18.32 41.51 10.07
C PRO A 506 -18.48 41.87 11.56
N GLU A 507 -18.87 43.12 11.85
CA GLU A 507 -18.98 43.65 13.23
C GLU A 507 -19.86 42.79 14.16
N GLU A 508 -20.88 42.12 13.59
CA GLU A 508 -21.74 41.17 14.30
C GLU A 508 -20.99 39.94 14.85
N LEU A 509 -19.94 39.49 14.17
CA LEU A 509 -19.08 38.38 14.57
C LEU A 509 -17.92 38.82 15.47
N GLN A 510 -17.67 40.12 15.61
CA GLN A 510 -16.61 40.61 16.49
C GLN A 510 -17.03 40.50 17.96
N GLY A 511 -16.08 40.20 18.86
CA GLY A 511 -16.35 40.14 20.29
C GLY A 511 -15.46 39.17 21.03
N ASP A 512 -16.01 38.61 22.10
CA ASP A 512 -15.41 37.59 22.95
C ASP A 512 -16.26 36.33 22.81
N TYR A 513 -15.59 35.19 22.55
CA TYR A 513 -16.27 33.93 22.32
C TYR A 513 -15.64 32.81 23.15
N LEU A 514 -16.46 31.84 23.53
CA LEU A 514 -16.00 30.54 24.02
C LEU A 514 -16.26 29.49 22.95
N TYR A 515 -15.24 28.70 22.66
CA TYR A 515 -15.29 27.60 21.69
C TYR A 515 -15.19 26.29 22.46
N PHE A 516 -16.21 25.44 22.35
CA PHE A 516 -16.20 24.11 22.94
C PHE A 516 -15.33 23.18 22.09
N VAL A 517 -14.51 22.35 22.72
CA VAL A 517 -13.58 21.45 22.02
C VAL A 517 -14.30 20.48 21.05
N THR A 518 -13.57 20.01 20.05
CA THR A 518 -14.00 19.04 19.04
C THR A 518 -13.14 17.77 19.13
N PRO A 519 -13.45 16.69 18.40
CA PRO A 519 -12.58 15.49 18.36
C PRO A 519 -11.12 15.80 17.99
N MET A 520 -10.89 16.85 17.18
CA MET A 520 -9.55 17.24 16.72
C MET A 520 -8.73 17.95 17.80
N ASP A 521 -9.38 18.53 18.81
CA ASP A 521 -8.70 19.25 19.90
C ASP A 521 -8.29 18.32 21.05
N ILE A 522 -8.74 17.07 21.02
CA ILE A 522 -8.31 16.06 21.99
C ILE A 522 -6.88 15.65 21.62
N ARG A 523 -5.96 15.87 22.54
CA ARG A 523 -4.55 15.48 22.41
C ARG A 523 -4.39 13.96 22.27
N ASN A 524 -3.33 13.56 21.60
CA ASN A 524 -2.92 12.16 21.54
C ASN A 524 -1.96 11.86 22.72
N ASP A 525 -1.94 10.60 23.16
CA ASP A 525 -0.94 10.08 24.09
C ASP A 525 0.36 9.72 23.36
N ASP A 526 1.37 9.25 24.10
CA ASP A 526 2.67 8.84 23.56
C ASP A 526 2.56 7.69 22.53
N ALA A 527 1.44 6.96 22.50
CA ALA A 527 1.17 5.88 21.55
C ALA A 527 0.35 6.35 20.33
N GLY A 528 -0.05 7.62 20.27
CA GLY A 528 -0.87 8.20 19.21
C GLY A 528 -2.38 8.05 19.41
N ALA A 529 -2.82 7.41 20.50
CA ALA A 529 -4.24 7.27 20.81
C ALA A 529 -4.79 8.55 21.46
N LYS A 530 -6.05 8.89 21.22
CA LYS A 530 -6.69 10.03 21.89
C LYS A 530 -6.69 9.83 23.41
N THR A 531 -6.30 10.84 24.19
CA THR A 531 -6.25 10.72 25.67
C THR A 531 -7.63 10.49 26.29
N ARG A 532 -8.69 10.81 25.56
CA ARG A 532 -10.09 10.52 25.88
C ARG A 532 -10.93 10.41 24.62
N GLU A 533 -12.04 9.69 24.71
CA GLU A 533 -12.99 9.55 23.61
C GLU A 533 -13.92 10.74 23.53
N TYR A 534 -14.07 11.40 22.37
CA TYR A 534 -15.01 12.52 22.25
C TYR A 534 -16.47 12.10 22.50
N SER A 535 -16.81 10.83 22.29
CA SER A 535 -18.14 10.30 22.56
C SER A 535 -18.53 10.32 24.05
N SER A 536 -17.60 10.60 24.96
CA SER A 536 -17.91 10.80 26.38
C SER A 536 -18.72 12.08 26.64
N TYR A 537 -18.62 13.07 25.75
CA TYR A 537 -19.43 14.29 25.81
C TYR A 537 -20.88 14.03 25.40
N GLU A 538 -21.75 13.78 26.38
CA GLU A 538 -23.18 13.52 26.13
C GLU A 538 -23.94 14.73 25.56
N GLN A 539 -23.53 15.96 25.94
CA GLN A 539 -24.20 17.21 25.60
C GLN A 539 -23.18 18.33 25.31
N PRO A 540 -22.42 18.24 24.20
CA PRO A 540 -21.37 19.22 23.89
C PRO A 540 -21.96 20.60 23.57
N GLY A 541 -21.25 21.65 24.01
CA GLY A 541 -21.61 23.06 23.80
C GLY A 541 -22.08 23.78 25.08
N PHE A 542 -22.66 24.96 24.89
CA PHE A 542 -23.05 25.87 25.98
C PHE A 542 -24.58 26.05 26.04
N TYR A 543 -25.12 26.13 27.25
CA TYR A 543 -26.56 26.13 27.52
C TYR A 543 -26.98 27.31 28.43
N ALA A 544 -28.23 27.75 28.30
CA ALA A 544 -28.80 28.83 29.13
C ALA A 544 -29.38 28.34 30.47
N ASP A 545 -29.50 27.03 30.68
CA ASP A 545 -30.09 26.41 31.88
C ASP A 545 -29.27 25.24 32.41
N ALA A 546 -29.32 25.04 33.74
CA ALA A 546 -28.56 24.00 34.45
C ALA A 546 -28.96 22.57 34.09
N GLU A 547 -30.12 22.36 33.48
CA GLU A 547 -30.58 21.04 33.01
C GLU A 547 -30.12 20.76 31.57
N LEU A 548 -29.37 21.69 30.96
CA LEU A 548 -28.79 21.58 29.62
C LEU A 548 -29.85 21.31 28.54
N THR A 549 -30.99 22.01 28.63
CA THR A 549 -32.12 21.83 27.71
C THR A 549 -32.20 22.90 26.62
N SER A 550 -31.64 24.09 26.87
CA SER A 550 -31.66 25.25 25.99
C SER A 550 -30.25 25.61 25.53
N LYS A 551 -29.77 24.93 24.48
CA LYS A 551 -28.45 25.20 23.87
C LYS A 551 -28.42 26.62 23.29
N VAL A 552 -27.35 27.36 23.60
CA VAL A 552 -27.09 28.72 23.09
C VAL A 552 -25.85 28.81 22.21
N SER A 553 -24.99 27.80 22.25
CA SER A 553 -23.88 27.69 21.29
C SER A 553 -24.37 27.28 19.90
N THR A 554 -23.62 27.67 18.88
CA THR A 554 -23.88 27.31 17.49
C THR A 554 -22.60 27.00 16.73
N ARG A 555 -22.71 26.23 15.64
CA ARG A 555 -21.63 25.95 14.69
C ARG A 555 -21.53 26.99 13.57
N GLN A 556 -21.72 28.27 13.90
CA GLN A 556 -21.59 29.34 12.91
C GLN A 556 -20.16 29.39 12.37
N LEU A 557 -20.03 29.63 11.05
CA LEU A 557 -18.74 29.86 10.40
C LEU A 557 -18.13 31.18 10.89
N ILE A 558 -16.99 31.09 11.57
CA ILE A 558 -16.20 32.24 12.06
C ILE A 558 -14.73 31.92 11.83
N ASP A 559 -14.00 32.78 11.10
CA ASP A 559 -12.60 32.53 10.73
C ASP A 559 -12.38 31.12 10.12
N ASP A 560 -13.25 30.75 9.19
CA ASP A 560 -13.23 29.46 8.46
C ASP A 560 -13.49 28.21 9.32
N ASP A 561 -13.94 28.38 10.56
CA ASP A 561 -14.33 27.31 11.47
C ASP A 561 -15.86 27.22 11.61
N ASP A 562 -16.43 26.07 11.22
CA ASP A 562 -17.82 25.66 11.50
C ASP A 562 -17.92 24.33 12.28
N SER A 563 -16.80 23.79 12.78
CA SER A 563 -16.76 22.53 13.51
C SER A 563 -17.08 22.70 15.00
N HIS A 564 -16.58 23.78 15.61
CA HIS A 564 -16.77 24.06 17.05
C HIS A 564 -18.16 24.61 17.37
N GLU A 565 -18.67 24.25 18.55
CA GLU A 565 -19.80 24.92 19.19
C GLU A 565 -19.33 26.24 19.83
N LYS A 566 -19.84 27.37 19.34
CA LYS A 566 -19.37 28.71 19.66
C LYS A 566 -20.46 29.52 20.35
N VAL A 567 -20.12 30.27 21.39
CA VAL A 567 -21.03 31.23 22.03
C VAL A 567 -20.33 32.57 22.22
N LYS A 568 -21.00 33.65 21.81
CA LYS A 568 -20.57 35.03 22.08
C LYS A 568 -20.91 35.38 23.54
N ILE A 569 -19.98 35.98 24.26
CA ILE A 569 -20.14 36.29 25.68
C ILE A 569 -20.01 37.78 25.99
N GLU A 570 -20.76 38.24 26.98
CA GLU A 570 -20.69 39.57 27.58
C GLU A 570 -20.60 39.47 29.12
N GLU A 571 -20.15 40.54 29.77
CA GLU A 571 -20.09 40.60 31.24
C GLU A 571 -21.47 40.34 31.85
N GLY A 572 -21.53 39.43 32.83
CA GLY A 572 -22.75 39.05 33.53
C GLY A 572 -23.52 37.90 32.88
N ASP A 573 -23.07 37.39 31.73
CA ASP A 573 -23.65 36.19 31.14
C ASP A 573 -23.43 34.98 32.04
N VAL A 574 -24.43 34.09 32.04
CA VAL A 574 -24.41 32.83 32.77
C VAL A 574 -24.65 31.69 31.78
N LEU A 575 -23.67 30.79 31.71
CA LEU A 575 -23.70 29.63 30.83
C LEU A 575 -23.62 28.35 31.66
N TYR A 576 -24.13 27.27 31.08
CA TYR A 576 -24.08 25.93 31.65
C TYR A 576 -23.45 24.97 30.65
N VAL A 577 -22.63 24.06 31.15
CA VAL A 577 -21.83 23.15 30.33
C VAL A 577 -21.64 21.81 31.05
N LYS A 578 -21.36 20.77 30.27
CA LYS A 578 -21.04 19.42 30.77
C LYS A 578 -19.64 19.04 30.30
N ASP A 579 -18.83 18.50 31.21
CA ASP A 579 -17.52 17.95 30.85
C ASP A 579 -17.62 16.53 30.27
N ASP A 580 -16.48 15.92 29.99
CA ASP A 580 -16.32 14.56 29.47
C ASP A 580 -16.63 13.45 30.48
N GLU A 581 -16.58 13.73 31.78
CA GLU A 581 -17.03 12.80 32.83
C GLU A 581 -18.53 12.93 33.15
N GLY A 582 -19.22 13.87 32.49
CA GLY A 582 -20.64 14.09 32.62
C GLY A 582 -21.06 14.95 33.83
N ARG A 583 -20.14 15.68 34.45
CA ARG A 583 -20.40 16.64 35.53
C ARG A 583 -20.87 17.96 34.95
N ARG A 584 -21.80 18.63 35.64
CA ARG A 584 -22.36 19.91 35.18
C ARG A 584 -21.68 21.07 35.88
N PHE A 585 -21.43 22.12 35.10
CA PHE A 585 -20.81 23.35 35.56
C PHE A 585 -21.63 24.57 35.17
N LYS A 586 -21.58 25.57 36.03
CA LYS A 586 -22.04 26.93 35.76
C LYS A 586 -20.81 27.80 35.51
N ILE A 587 -20.86 28.59 34.44
CA ILE A 587 -19.85 29.59 34.09
C ILE A 587 -20.51 30.96 34.21
N GLU A 588 -19.95 31.84 35.04
CA GLU A 588 -20.34 33.25 35.10
C GLU A 588 -19.23 34.11 34.50
N VAL A 589 -19.59 34.95 33.54
CA VAL A 589 -18.64 35.84 32.86
C VAL A 589 -18.44 37.08 33.72
N GLY A 590 -17.25 37.19 34.31
CA GLY A 590 -16.85 38.30 35.15
C GLY A 590 -16.56 39.58 34.38
N PRO A 591 -16.32 40.70 35.09
CA PRO A 591 -15.92 41.95 34.48
C PRO A 591 -14.60 41.77 33.72
N LYS A 592 -14.55 42.34 32.53
CA LYS A 592 -13.41 42.16 31.63
C LYS A 592 -12.13 42.77 32.22
N PRO A 593 -11.08 41.99 32.56
CA PRO A 593 -9.88 42.52 33.21
C PRO A 593 -9.08 43.45 32.29
N GLU A 594 -8.84 42.99 31.06
CA GLU A 594 -8.15 43.73 30.00
C GLU A 594 -8.83 43.52 28.64
N ARG A 595 -8.45 44.29 27.62
CA ARG A 595 -9.07 44.18 26.28
C ARG A 595 -9.03 42.75 25.71
N ASN A 596 -7.98 41.99 26.00
CA ASN A 596 -7.74 40.63 25.46
C ASN A 596 -7.84 39.55 26.55
N GLU A 597 -8.44 39.86 27.70
CA GLU A 597 -8.58 38.92 28.81
C GLU A 597 -10.04 38.81 29.21
N ILE A 598 -10.45 37.64 29.67
CA ILE A 598 -11.76 37.40 30.28
C ILE A 598 -11.57 36.72 31.63
N ALA A 599 -12.42 37.05 32.59
CA ALA A 599 -12.51 36.35 33.86
C ALA A 599 -13.76 35.49 33.85
N LEU A 600 -13.63 34.22 34.23
CA LEU A 600 -14.75 33.28 34.34
C LEU A 600 -14.77 32.69 35.74
N ASP A 601 -15.93 32.71 36.38
CA ASP A 601 -16.18 31.95 37.60
C ASP A 601 -16.81 30.60 37.22
N VAL A 602 -16.09 29.53 37.48
CA VAL A 602 -16.51 28.15 37.18
C VAL A 602 -16.97 27.49 38.47
N THR A 603 -18.24 27.10 38.53
CA THR A 603 -18.86 26.43 39.68
C THR A 603 -19.35 25.04 39.30
N ARG A 604 -18.93 24.00 40.01
CA ARG A 604 -19.49 22.65 39.83
C ARG A 604 -20.86 22.50 40.47
N LEU A 605 -21.80 21.87 39.77
CA LEU A 605 -23.19 21.71 40.21
C LEU A 605 -23.51 20.33 40.79
N ASP A 606 -22.85 19.26 40.32
CA ASP A 606 -23.08 17.87 40.78
C ASP A 606 -21.86 16.95 40.76
#